data_AF-A0A183DG22-F1
#
_entry.id   AF-A0A183DG22-F1
#
_cell.length_a   1.000
_cell.length_b   1.000
_cell.length_c   1.000
_cell.angle_alpha   90.00
_cell.angle_beta   90.00
_cell.angle_gamma   90.00
#
_symmetry.space_group_name_H-M   'P 1'
#
loop_
_entity.id
_entity.type
_entity.pdbx_description
1 polymer ?
#
loop_
_entity_poly.entity_id
_entity_poly.type
_entity_poly.pdbx_seq_one_letter_code
_entity_poly.pdbx_strand_id
1 'polypeptide(L)' 'LAHANAAVVLSTVKVLMKLVEMLPENSDFIGQLTKKLAPPMVTLLSAEPEIQYVALRNINLIVQKRFVIR' A
#
# COMPACT_ATOMS: atom_id res chain seq x y z
N LEU A 1 3.77 -10.76 -7.04
CA LEU A 1 4.84 -9.82 -6.67
C LEU A 1 5.07 -9.91 -5.15
N ALA A 2 5.48 -11.08 -4.66
CA ALA A 2 5.81 -11.29 -3.25
C ALA A 2 7.33 -11.27 -3.15
N HIS A 3 7.89 -10.13 -2.72
CA HIS A 3 9.32 -9.95 -2.57
C HIS A 3 9.67 -10.13 -1.08
N ALA A 4 10.66 -10.97 -0.77
CA ALA A 4 11.03 -11.26 0.62
C ALA A 4 11.55 -10.02 1.38
N ASN A 5 12.13 -9.05 0.67
CA ASN A 5 12.60 -7.80 1.25
C ASN A 5 11.46 -6.78 1.41
N ALA A 6 11.11 -6.47 2.67
CA ALA A 6 10.12 -5.46 3.02
C ALA A 6 10.45 -4.06 2.50
N ALA A 7 11.73 -3.66 2.45
CA ALA A 7 12.12 -2.34 1.94
C ALA A 7 11.73 -2.15 0.46
N VAL A 8 11.85 -3.21 -0.35
CA VAL A 8 11.43 -3.20 -1.75
C VAL A 8 9.92 -3.09 -1.87
N VAL A 9 9.17 -3.84 -1.05
CA VAL A 9 7.70 -3.78 -1.05
C VAL A 9 7.21 -2.38 -0.66
N LEU A 10 7.77 -1.80 0.40
CA LEU A 10 7.41 -0.47 0.87
C LEU A 10 7.78 0.65 -0.11
N SER A 11 8.94 0.55 -0.74
CA SER A 11 9.38 1.50 -1.78
C SER A 11 8.47 1.44 -3.00
N THR A 12 8.07 0.23 -3.40
CA THR A 12 7.13 0.00 -4.49
C THR A 12 5.76 0.60 -4.19
N VAL A 13 5.25 0.42 -2.96
CA VAL A 13 3.99 1.05 -2.50
C VAL A 13 4.08 2.57 -2.55
N LYS A 14 5.19 3.17 -2.11
CA LYS A 14 5.40 4.62 -2.16
C LYS A 14 5.34 5.16 -3.59
N VAL A 15 6.02 4.50 -4.54
CA VAL A 15 6.01 4.90 -5.95
C VAL A 15 4.61 4.74 -6.54
N LEU A 16 3.94 3.62 -6.26
CA LEU A 16 2.55 3.38 -6.69
C LEU A 16 1.60 4.46 -6.22
N MET A 17 1.68 4.87 -4.95
CA MET A 17 0.84 5.95 -4.42
C MET A 17 1.07 7.28 -5.15
N LYS A 18 2.32 7.57 -5.54
CA LYS A 18 2.67 8.77 -6.32
C LYS A 18 2.21 8.68 -7.77
N LEU A 19 2.26 7.49 -8.39
CA LEU A 19 1.74 7.26 -9.74
C LEU A 19 0.22 7.42 -9.78
N VAL A 20 -0.48 6.95 -8.74
CA VAL A 20 -1.94 7.08 -8.62
C VAL A 20 -2.39 8.53 -8.49
N GLU A 21 -1.58 9.43 -7.93
CA GLU A 21 -1.86 10.88 -7.91
C GLU A 21 -1.83 11.51 -9.30
N MET A 22 -1.18 10.89 -10.28
CA MET A 22 -1.16 11.37 -11.67
C MET A 22 -2.33 10.84 -12.51
N LEU A 23 -3.18 9.97 -11.93
CA LEU A 23 -4.36 9.42 -12.59
C LEU A 23 -5.62 10.23 -12.24
N PRO A 24 -6.61 10.30 -13.15
CA PRO A 24 -7.88 10.96 -12.87
C PRO A 24 -8.62 10.27 -11.70
N GLU A 25 -9.23 11.07 -10.82
CA GLU A 25 -9.81 10.63 -9.54
C GLU A 25 -10.89 9.54 -9.68
N ASN A 26 -11.62 9.52 -10.79
CA ASN A 26 -12.70 8.56 -11.08
C ASN A 26 -12.24 7.31 -11.84
N SER A 27 -10.95 7.01 -11.81
CA SER A 27 -10.42 5.82 -12.48
C SER A 27 -10.73 4.56 -11.66
N ASP A 28 -11.54 3.65 -12.21
CA ASP A 28 -11.78 2.30 -11.66
C ASP A 28 -10.48 1.54 -11.37
N PHE A 29 -9.40 1.90 -12.07
CA PHE A 29 -8.07 1.37 -11.85
C PHE A 29 -7.56 1.59 -10.42
N ILE A 30 -7.89 2.73 -9.79
CA ILE A 30 -7.45 3.07 -8.42
C ILE A 30 -8.09 2.10 -7.42
N GLY A 31 -9.38 1.82 -7.58
CA GLY A 31 -10.10 0.85 -6.75
C GLY A 31 -9.57 -0.58 -6.93
N GLN A 32 -9.29 -1.00 -8.17
CA GLN A 32 -8.70 -2.30 -8.46
C GLN A 32 -7.29 -2.44 -7.88
N LEU A 33 -6.47 -1.39 -7.99
CA LEU A 33 -5.11 -1.36 -7.49
C LEU A 33 -5.07 -1.44 -5.97
N THR A 34 -5.94 -0.70 -5.28
CA THR A 34 -6.07 -0.73 -3.82
C THR A 34 -6.43 -2.14 -3.33
N LYS A 35 -7.37 -2.82 -4.00
CA LYS A 35 -7.71 -4.22 -3.70
C LYS A 35 -6.54 -5.18 -3.91
N LYS A 36 -5.68 -4.95 -4.90
CA LYS A 36 -4.47 -5.77 -5.14
C LYS A 36 -3.35 -5.47 -4.15
N LEU A 37 -3.33 -4.27 -3.55
CA LEU A 37 -2.33 -3.86 -2.55
C LEU A 37 -2.67 -4.30 -1.12
N ALA A 38 -3.94 -4.57 -0.82
CA ALA A 38 -4.35 -5.03 0.52
C ALA A 38 -3.69 -6.36 0.93
N PRO A 39 -3.68 -7.44 0.12
CA PRO A 39 -3.07 -8.71 0.51
C PRO A 39 -1.58 -8.61 0.90
N PRO A 40 -0.67 -8.00 0.12
CA PRO A 40 0.74 -7.90 0.49
C PRO A 40 0.98 -7.01 1.72
N MET A 41 0.14 -5.99 1.94
CA MET A 41 0.23 -5.17 3.15
C MET A 41 -0.17 -5.97 4.41
N VAL A 42 -1.17 -6.83 4.32
CA VAL A 42 -1.56 -7.73 5.42
C VAL A 42 -0.48 -8.77 5.69
N THR A 43 0.14 -9.34 4.66
CA THR A 43 1.25 -10.31 4.85
C THR A 43 2.45 -9.69 5.58
N LEU A 44 2.73 -8.40 5.37
CA LEU A 44 3.81 -7.70 6.08
C LEU A 44 3.51 -7.49 7.58
N LEU A 45 2.26 -7.64 8.02
CA LEU A 45 1.91 -7.61 9.44
C LEU A 45 2.30 -8.89 10.19
N SER A 46 2.59 -9.97 9.46
CA SER A 46 3.08 -11.24 10.02
C SER A 46 4.61 -11.34 10.01
N ALA A 47 5.31 -10.26 9.62
CA ALA A 47 6.77 -10.19 9.63
C ALA A 47 7.31 -9.75 11.01
N GLU A 48 8.63 -9.57 11.11
CA GLU A 48 9.29 -9.10 12.33
C GLU A 48 8.72 -7.74 12.81
N PRO A 49 8.76 -7.45 14.13
CA PRO A 49 8.13 -6.27 14.73
C PRO A 49 8.53 -4.93 14.08
N GLU A 50 9.78 -4.80 13.65
CA GLU A 50 10.31 -3.62 12.97
C GLU A 50 9.65 -3.43 11.59
N ILE A 51 9.50 -4.52 10.84
CA ILE A 51 8.82 -4.52 9.53
C ILE A 51 7.34 -4.23 9.72
N GLN A 52 6.73 -4.83 10.74
CA GLN A 52 5.32 -4.61 11.09
C GLN A 52 5.05 -3.14 11.45
N TYR A 53 5.92 -2.50 12.23
CA TYR A 53 5.79 -1.07 12.57
C TYR A 53 5.81 -0.19 11.31
N VAL A 54 6.76 -0.45 10.40
CA VAL A 54 6.85 0.31 9.15
C VAL A 54 5.66 0.02 8.24
N ALA A 55 5.18 -1.22 8.17
CA ALA A 55 3.99 -1.59 7.42
C ALA A 55 2.73 -0.88 7.94
N LEU A 56 2.51 -0.87 9.26
CA LEU A 56 1.40 -0.16 9.90
C LEU A 56 1.43 1.34 9.61
N ARG A 57 2.60 1.97 9.67
CA ARG A 57 2.76 3.39 9.34
C ARG A 57 2.40 3.66 7.88
N ASN A 58 2.80 2.80 6.96
CA ASN A 58 2.46 2.94 5.54
C ASN A 58 0.98 2.70 5.27
N ILE A 59 0.36 1.71 5.91
CA ILE A 59 -1.09 1.49 5.84
C ILE A 59 -1.84 2.73 6.31
N ASN A 60 -1.46 3.32 7.45
CA ASN A 60 -2.08 4.54 7.97
C ASN A 60 -1.95 5.71 6.97
N LEU A 61 -0.79 5.89 6.34
CA LEU A 61 -0.59 6.92 5.30
C LEU A 61 -1.50 6.70 4.08
N ILE A 62 -1.71 5.45 3.66
CA ILE A 62 -2.60 5.13 2.53
C ILE A 62 -4.06 5.43 2.88
N VAL A 63 -4.51 5.02 4.08
CA VAL A 63 -5.87 5.27 4.56
C VAL A 63 -6.15 6.76 4.68
N GLN A 64 -5.22 7.54 5.23
CA GLN A 64 -5.35 9.00 5.33
C GLN A 64 -5.44 9.68 3.96
N LYS A 65 -4.69 9.19 2.96
CA LYS A 65 -4.68 9.79 1.62
C LYS A 65 -5.90 9.45 0.78
N ARG A 66 -6.56 8.30 1.02
CA ARG A 66 -7.56 7.76 0.08
C ARG A 66 -8.91 7.42 0.70
N PHE A 67 -9.08 7.50 2.02
CA PHE A 67 -10.32 7.24 2.77
C PHE A 67 -11.35 6.39 2.01
N VAL A 68 -10.96 5.16 1.68
CA VAL A 68 -11.84 4.14 1.09
C VAL A 68 -12.55 3.43 2.25
N ILE A 69 -13.33 4.19 3.01
CA ILE A 69 -14.38 3.68 3.91
C ILE A 69 -15.57 4.62 3.77
N ARG A 70 -16.30 4.46 2.68
CA ARG A 70 -17.72 4.79 2.56
C ARG A 70 -18.38 3.68 1.78
#